data_AF-A0AAW7HKU1-F1
#
_entry.id   AF-A0AAW7HKU1-F1
#
_cell.length_a   1.000
_cell.length_b   1.000
_cell.length_c   1.000
_cell.angle_alpha   90.00
_cell.angle_beta   90.00
_cell.angle_gamma   90.00
#
_symmetry.space_group_name_H-M   'P 1'
#
loop_
_entity.id
_entity.type
_entity.pdbx_description
1 polymer ?
#
loop_
_entity_poly.entity_id
_entity_poly.type
_entity_poly.pdbx_seq_one_letter_code
_entity_poly.pdbx_strand_id
1 'polypeptide(L)'
;MLATQKQPKGVKYNIQLLMNGWVVAALLWTVGSLIEFLLEKFKVTPAYSYGFWVKVVGWAVGGIFFALFISRLAIYRYHKKMGKYL
;
A
#
# COMPACT_ATOMS: atom_id res chain seq x y z
N MET A 1 22.29 -29.78 13.34
CA MET A 1 21.62 -29.28 12.12
C MET A 1 21.06 -27.92 12.41
N LEU A 2 21.53 -26.86 11.74
CA LEU A 2 20.96 -25.52 11.87
C LEU A 2 19.48 -25.61 11.52
N ALA A 3 18.63 -25.41 12.53
CA ALA A 3 17.20 -25.28 12.34
C ALA A 3 17.02 -24.11 11.38
N THR A 4 16.71 -24.42 10.13
CA THR A 4 16.28 -23.48 9.10
C THR A 4 15.24 -22.58 9.75
N GLN A 5 15.64 -21.36 10.09
CA GLN A 5 14.75 -20.29 10.53
C GLN A 5 13.78 -20.06 9.36
N LYS A 6 12.71 -20.85 9.30
CA LYS A 6 11.56 -20.57 8.46
C LYS A 6 11.13 -19.17 8.87
N GLN A 7 11.31 -18.20 7.98
CA GLN A 7 10.80 -16.86 8.21
C GLN A 7 9.37 -16.99 8.73
N PRO A 8 9.03 -16.37 9.88
CA PRO A 8 7.72 -16.54 10.47
C PRO A 8 6.70 -16.15 9.42
N LYS A 9 5.80 -17.07 9.06
CA LYS A 9 4.84 -16.91 7.95
C LYS A 9 4.10 -15.56 8.00
N GLY A 10 3.92 -14.99 9.20
CA GLY A 10 3.34 -13.66 9.43
C GLY A 10 4.14 -12.48 8.83
N VAL A 11 5.47 -12.55 8.75
CA VAL A 11 6.30 -11.49 8.13
C VAL A 11 6.11 -11.49 6.62
N LYS A 12 6.10 -12.66 5.99
CA LYS A 12 5.83 -12.81 4.55
C LYS A 12 4.43 -12.28 4.20
N TYR A 13 3.43 -12.62 5.01
CA TYR A 13 2.07 -12.11 4.84
C TYR A 13 1.98 -10.58 4.98
N ASN A 14 2.69 -9.99 5.95
CA ASN A 14 2.71 -8.54 6.13
C ASN A 14 3.34 -7.82 4.93
N ILE A 15 4.48 -8.32 4.44
CA ILE A 15 5.15 -7.74 3.26
C ILE A 15 4.25 -7.85 2.04
N GLN A 16 3.56 -8.98 1.86
CA GLN A 16 2.64 -9.18 0.76
C GLN A 16 1.41 -8.27 0.85
N LEU A 17 0.87 -8.04 2.06
CA LEU A 17 -0.21 -7.09 2.30
C LEU A 17 0.21 -5.65 1.94
N LEU A 18 1.42 -5.25 2.34
CA LEU A 18 1.99 -3.95 2.00
C LEU A 18 2.17 -3.82 0.49
N MET A 19 2.82 -4.79 -0.16
CA MET A 19 3.03 -4.78 -1.61
C MET A 19 1.70 -4.73 -2.37
N ASN A 20 0.69 -5.50 -1.97
CA ASN A 20 -0.63 -5.47 -2.60
C ASN A 20 -1.28 -4.08 -2.48
N GLY A 21 -1.22 -3.45 -1.31
CA GLY A 21 -1.73 -2.09 -1.10
C GLY A 21 -1.04 -1.05 -1.98
N TRP A 22 0.28 -1.14 -2.12
CA TRP A 22 1.07 -0.25 -2.97
C TRP A 22 0.87 -0.51 -4.46
N VAL A 23 0.65 -1.77 -4.88
CA VAL A 23 0.28 -2.11 -6.26
C VAL A 23 -1.06 -1.49 -6.63
N VAL A 24 -2.06 -1.55 -5.74
CA VAL A 24 -3.35 -0.90 -5.97
C VAL A 24 -3.21 0.63 -6.04
N ALA A 25 -2.39 1.22 -5.17
CA ALA A 25 -2.09 2.65 -5.21
C ALA A 25 -1.41 3.07 -6.53
N ALA A 26 -0.45 2.28 -7.02
CA ALA A 26 0.23 2.50 -8.28
C ALA A 26 -0.73 2.39 -9.48
N LEU A 27 -1.65 1.42 -9.47
CA LEU A 27 -2.68 1.27 -10.49
C LEU A 27 -3.65 2.46 -10.51
N LEU A 28 -4.09 2.94 -9.34
CA LEU A 28 -4.94 4.12 -9.27
C LEU A 28 -4.20 5.37 -9.77
N TRP A 29 -2.90 5.47 -9.49
CA TRP A 29 -2.08 6.57 -9.99
C TRP A 29 -1.90 6.54 -11.51
N THR A 30 -1.67 5.37 -12.11
CA THR A 30 -1.57 5.25 -13.57
C THR A 30 -2.90 5.55 -14.25
N VAL A 31 -4.02 5.09 -13.69
CA VAL A 31 -5.36 5.43 -14.18
C VAL A 31 -5.63 6.93 -14.07
N GLY A 32 -5.35 7.56 -12.91
CA GLY A 32 -5.52 8.99 -12.74
C GLY A 32 -4.65 9.84 -13.70
N SER A 33 -3.43 9.38 -13.98
CA SER A 33 -2.53 10.03 -14.95
C SER A 33 -3.03 9.85 -16.39
N LEU A 34 -3.58 8.68 -16.74
CA LEU A 34 -4.18 8.43 -18.05
C LEU A 34 -5.42 9.32 -18.27
N ILE A 35 -6.25 9.49 -17.25
CA ILE A 35 -7.43 10.37 -17.29
C ILE A 35 -7.01 11.83 -17.53
N GLU A 36 -6.01 12.32 -16.81
CA GLU A 36 -5.46 13.68 -17.04
C GLU A 36 -4.93 13.84 -18.47
N PHE A 37 -4.13 12.87 -18.94
CA PHE A 37 -3.58 12.89 -20.29
C PHE A 37 -4.67 12.91 -21.38
N LEU A 38 -5.74 12.13 -21.20
CA LEU A 38 -6.88 12.12 -22.12
C LEU A 38 -7.63 13.46 -22.08
N LEU A 39 -7.92 13.98 -20.89
CA LEU A 39 -8.61 15.28 -20.74
C LEU A 39 -7.82 16.42 -21.40
N GLU A 40 -6.50 16.43 -21.23
CA GLU A 40 -5.60 17.38 -21.89
C GLU A 40 -5.65 17.25 -23.42
N LYS A 41 -5.60 16.02 -23.95
CA LYS A 41 -5.71 15.77 -25.40
C LYS A 41 -7.06 16.18 -25.99
N PHE A 42 -8.15 16.02 -25.25
CA PHE A 42 -9.49 16.39 -25.70
C PHE A 42 -9.85 17.86 -25.42
N LYS A 43 -8.94 18.67 -24.87
CA LYS A 43 -9.20 20.06 -24.43
C LYS A 43 -10.44 20.19 -23.54
N VAL A 44 -10.75 19.13 -22.81
CA VAL A 44 -11.81 19.15 -21.82
C VAL A 44 -11.17 19.76 -20.58
N THR A 45 -11.57 20.98 -20.24
CA THR A 45 -11.13 21.66 -19.02
C THR A 45 -12.20 21.45 -17.96
N PRO A 46 -12.20 20.33 -17.22
CA PRO A 46 -13.19 20.14 -16.18
C PRO A 46 -12.90 21.14 -15.04
N ALA A 47 -13.96 21.71 -14.46
CA ALA A 47 -13.87 22.57 -13.26
C ALA A 47 -13.20 21.88 -12.06
N TYR A 48 -13.12 20.55 -12.10
CA TYR A 48 -12.44 19.70 -11.12
C TYR A 48 -11.56 18.69 -11.86
N SER A 49 -10.26 18.64 -11.55
CA SER A 49 -9.35 17.64 -12.12
C SER A 49 -9.66 16.26 -11.54
N TYR A 50 -10.49 15.48 -12.24
CA TYR A 50 -10.86 14.12 -11.83
C TYR A 50 -9.64 13.20 -11.68
N GLY A 51 -8.62 13.35 -12.52
CA GLY A 51 -7.38 12.57 -12.40
C GLY A 51 -6.59 12.88 -11.12
N PHE A 52 -6.62 14.14 -10.65
CA PHE A 52 -6.02 14.52 -9.38
C PHE A 52 -6.72 13.82 -8.20
N TRP A 53 -8.06 13.78 -8.19
CA TRP A 53 -8.81 13.08 -7.13
C TRP A 53 -8.55 11.57 -7.13
N VAL A 54 -8.47 10.94 -8.31
CA VAL A 54 -8.13 9.51 -8.44
C VAL A 54 -6.73 9.24 -7.87
N LYS A 55 -5.76 10.12 -8.15
CA LYS A 55 -4.42 10.05 -7.58
C LYS A 55 -4.43 10.20 -6.06
N VAL A 56 -5.15 11.17 -5.52
CA VAL A 56 -5.29 11.39 -4.07
C VAL A 56 -5.88 10.16 -3.38
N VAL A 57 -6.94 9.56 -3.96
CA VAL A 57 -7.53 8.31 -3.44
C VAL A 57 -6.51 7.16 -3.49
N GLY A 58 -5.73 7.05 -4.57
CA GLY A 58 -4.65 6.07 -4.67
C GLY A 58 -3.62 6.18 -3.54
N TRP A 59 -3.18 7.39 -3.21
CA TRP A 59 -2.28 7.63 -2.07
C TRP A 59 -2.94 7.34 -0.72
N ALA A 60 -4.20 7.72 -0.54
CA ALA A 60 -4.93 7.42 0.69
C ALA A 60 -5.04 5.90 0.92
N VAL A 61 -5.37 5.14 -0.12
CA VAL A 61 -5.42 3.66 -0.06
C VAL A 61 -4.03 3.09 0.27
N GLY A 62 -2.98 3.50 -0.44
CA GLY A 62 -1.60 3.07 -0.14
C GLY A 62 -1.16 3.41 1.29
N GLY A 63 -1.52 4.60 1.78
CA GLY A 63 -1.24 5.07 3.13
C GLY A 63 -1.93 4.23 4.22
N ILE A 64 -3.19 3.82 4.00
CA ILE A 64 -3.91 2.92 4.91
C ILE A 64 -3.20 1.57 5.02
N PHE A 65 -2.80 0.98 3.90
CA PHE A 65 -2.04 -0.28 3.90
C PHE A 65 -0.67 -0.14 4.58
N PHE A 66 -0.01 1.00 4.41
CA PHE A 66 1.24 1.30 5.11
C PHE A 66 1.04 1.44 6.63
N ALA A 67 -0.02 2.11 7.07
CA ALA A 67 -0.37 2.22 8.49
C ALA A 67 -0.68 0.85 9.11
N LEU A 68 -1.43 -0.01 8.40
CA LEU A 68 -1.69 -1.40 8.81
C LEU A 68 -0.41 -2.25 8.89
N PHE A 69 0.53 -2.03 7.98
CA PHE A 69 1.83 -2.70 8.01
C PHE A 69 2.64 -2.28 9.25
N ILE A 70 2.75 -0.98 9.52
CA ILE A 70 3.46 -0.45 10.69
C ILE A 70 2.82 -0.94 11.99
N SER A 71 1.49 -0.90 12.11
CA SER A 71 0.79 -1.32 13.32
C SER A 71 1.04 -2.80 13.60
N ARG A 72 0.93 -3.69 12.60
CA ARG A 72 1.27 -5.10 12.77
C ARG A 72 2.75 -5.33 13.05
N LEU A 73 3.65 -4.57 12.44
CA LEU A 73 5.09 -4.66 12.73
C LEU A 73 5.39 -4.27 14.18
N ALA A 74 4.74 -3.21 14.68
CA ALA A 74 4.86 -2.75 16.06
C ALA A 74 4.32 -3.81 17.04
N ILE A 75 3.15 -4.39 16.77
CA ILE A 75 2.57 -5.47 17.58
C ILE A 75 3.50 -6.69 17.61
N TYR A 76 4.05 -7.08 16.46
CA TYR A 76 4.99 -8.20 16.35
C TYR A 76 6.28 -7.95 17.14
N ARG A 77 6.87 -6.75 17.04
CA ARG A 77 8.06 -6.36 17.81
C ARG A 77 7.76 -6.29 19.32
N TYR A 78 6.58 -5.83 19.69
CA TYR A 78 6.13 -5.77 21.08
C TYR A 78 5.99 -7.17 21.70
N HIS A 79 5.31 -8.10 21.00
CA HIS A 79 5.18 -9.50 21.44
C HIS A 79 6.54 -10.22 21.48
N LYS A 80 7.44 -9.93 20.53
CA LYS A 80 8.83 -10.42 20.55
C LYS A 80 9.58 -10.00 21.81
N LYS A 81 9.50 -8.71 22.16
CA LYS A 81 10.16 -8.18 23.36
C LYS A 81 9.58 -8.76 24.65
N MET A 82 8.29 -9.11 24.67
CA MET A 82 7.64 -9.73 25.81
C MET A 82 7.87 -11.24 25.95
N GLY A 83 8.66 -11.87 25.07
CA GLY A 83 8.92 -13.32 25.13
C GLY A 83 7.68 -14.20 24.86
N LYS A 84 6.55 -13.61 24.48
CA LYS A 84 5.33 -14.33 24.06
C LYS A 84 5.45 -14.76 22.60
N TYR A 85 6.41 -15.64 22.33
CA TYR A 85 6.33 -16.54 21.20
C TYR A 85 5.95 -17.92 21.74
N LEU A 86 4.65 -18.21 21.69
CA LEU A 86 4.15 -19.56 21.43
C LEU A 86 4.09 -19.72 19.91
#